data_AF-A0A5B8NMP6-F1
#
_entry.id   AF-A0A5B8NMP6-F1
#
_cell.length_a   1.000
_cell.length_b   1.000
_cell.length_c   1.000
_cell.angle_alpha   90.00
_cell.angle_beta   90.00
_cell.angle_gamma   90.00
#
_symmetry.space_group_name_H-M   'P 1'
#
loop_
_entity.id
_entity.type
_entity.pdbx_description
1 polymer ?
#
loop_
_entity_poly.entity_id
_entity_poly.type
_entity_poly.pdbx_seq_one_letter_code
_entity_poly.pdbx_strand_id
1 'polypeptide(L)' 'MMREIDQDIWVAEQPLQYFGLSVGTRMTVIRLEKQELLVISPIELDDTIVRQLQQIETV' A
#
# COMPACT_ATOMS: atom_id res chain seq x y z
N MET A 1 5.18 1.32 5.99
CA MET A 1 6.16 0.63 5.10
C MET A 1 5.43 -0.50 4.40
N MET A 2 5.68 -0.69 3.12
CA MET A 2 5.05 -1.73 2.30
C MET A 2 5.68 -3.10 2.52
N ARG A 3 4.85 -4.15 2.56
CA ARG A 3 5.24 -5.55 2.81
C ARG A 3 4.61 -6.44 1.76
N GLU A 4 5.41 -7.24 1.08
CA GLU A 4 4.94 -8.26 0.14
C GLU A 4 4.27 -9.40 0.91
N ILE A 5 3.13 -9.86 0.41
CA ILE A 5 2.36 -10.96 1.02
C ILE A 5 2.13 -12.12 0.05
N ASP A 6 2.25 -11.88 -1.24
CA ASP A 6 2.21 -12.86 -2.31
C ASP A 6 2.87 -12.26 -3.57
N GLN A 7 3.07 -13.09 -4.60
CA GLN A 7 3.52 -12.66 -5.91
C GLN A 7 2.62 -11.52 -6.41
N ASP A 8 3.23 -10.38 -6.71
CA ASP A 8 2.56 -9.19 -7.20
C ASP A 8 1.53 -8.55 -6.25
N ILE A 9 1.57 -8.89 -4.96
CA ILE A 9 0.65 -8.37 -3.94
C ILE A 9 1.40 -7.86 -2.71
N TRP A 10 1.19 -6.57 -2.41
CA TRP A 10 1.75 -5.90 -1.25
C TRP A 10 0.67 -5.26 -0.39
N VAL A 11 0.98 -5.09 0.90
CA VAL A 11 0.15 -4.35 1.84
C VAL A 11 0.97 -3.29 2.56
N ALA A 12 0.33 -2.17 2.89
CA ALA A 12 0.88 -1.15 3.77
C ALA A 12 -0.16 -0.82 4.85
N GLU A 13 0.29 -0.78 6.10
CA GLU A 13 -0.58 -0.56 7.26
C GLU A 13 -0.21 0.76 7.94
N GLN A 14 -1.23 1.49 8.39
CA GLN A 14 -1.08 2.74 9.15
C GLN A 14 -2.01 2.73 10.37
N PRO A 15 -1.63 3.37 11.48
CA PRO A 15 -2.55 3.62 12.58
C PRO A 15 -3.74 4.46 12.10
N LEU A 16 -4.94 4.09 12.54
CA LEU A 16 -6.16 4.87 12.34
C LEU A 16 -6.94 4.87 13.64
N GLN A 17 -7.32 6.07 14.08
CA GLN A 17 -8.21 6.26 15.21
C GLN A 17 -9.58 6.70 14.70
N TYR A 18 -10.63 6.02 15.16
CA TYR A 18 -12.00 6.32 14.80
C TYR A 18 -12.87 6.31 16.05
N PHE A 19 -13.43 7.46 16.42
CA PHE A 19 -14.21 7.64 17.66
C PHE A 19 -13.52 7.09 18.92
N GLY A 20 -12.20 7.28 19.05
CA GLY A 20 -11.42 6.81 20.19
C GLY A 20 -11.03 5.33 20.16
N LEU A 21 -11.38 4.60 19.09
CA LEU A 21 -10.95 3.21 18.86
C LEU A 21 -9.74 3.17 17.91
N SER A 22 -8.69 2.45 18.31
CA SER A 22 -7.53 2.16 17.47
C SER A 22 -7.79 0.93 16.62
N VAL A 23 -8.21 1.13 15.38
CA VAL A 23 -8.56 0.05 14.43
C VAL A 23 -7.49 -0.20 13.37
N GLY A 24 -6.63 0.80 13.10
CA GLY A 24 -5.67 0.74 11.99
C GLY A 24 -6.35 0.80 10.61
N THR A 25 -5.55 0.93 9.58
CA THR A 25 -5.98 0.85 8.18
C THR A 25 -4.94 0.11 7.36
N ARG A 26 -5.37 -0.51 6.27
CA ARG A 26 -4.52 -1.29 5.35
C ARG A 26 -4.84 -0.93 3.92
N MET A 27 -3.82 -0.47 3.20
CA MET A 27 -3.83 -0.38 1.75
C MET A 27 -3.30 -1.69 1.18
N THR A 28 -3.94 -2.16 0.11
CA THR A 28 -3.44 -3.28 -0.71
C THR A 28 -3.03 -2.73 -2.06
N VAL A 29 -1.87 -3.16 -2.54
CA VAL A 29 -1.31 -2.82 -3.85
C VAL A 29 -1.14 -4.11 -4.62
N ILE A 30 -1.69 -4.17 -5.83
CA ILE A 30 -1.57 -5.31 -6.73
C ILE A 30 -0.91 -4.82 -8.02
N ARG A 31 0.18 -5.47 -8.44
CA ARG A 31 0.76 -5.21 -9.74
C ARG A 31 -0.02 -5.98 -10.80
N LEU A 32 -0.44 -5.26 -11.84
CA LEU A 32 -1.12 -5.81 -13.01
C LEU A 32 -0.12 -5.98 -14.17
N GLU A 33 -0.61 -6.52 -15.27
CA GLU A 33 0.16 -6.53 -16.52
C GLU A 33 0.55 -5.10 -16.94
N LYS A 34 1.60 -4.99 -17.76
CA LYS A 34 2.08 -3.70 -18.32
C LYS A 34 2.48 -2.65 -17.27
N GLN A 35 2.95 -3.09 -16.10
CA GLN A 35 3.46 -2.21 -15.03
C GLN A 35 2.41 -1.25 -14.44
N GLU A 36 1.13 -1.60 -14.52
CA GLU A 36 0.06 -0.85 -13.86
C GLU A 36 -0.12 -1.33 -12.40
N LEU A 37 -0.54 -0.42 -11.51
CA LEU A 37 -0.89 -0.75 -10.13
C LEU A 37 -2.38 -0.57 -9.87
N LEU A 38 -3.01 -1.58 -9.28
CA LEU A 38 -4.29 -1.45 -8.62
C LEU A 38 -4.07 -1.17 -7.13
N VAL A 39 -4.60 -0.05 -6.65
CA VAL A 39 -4.54 0.35 -5.24
C VAL A 39 -5.92 0.28 -4.62
N ILE A 40 -6.06 -0.48 -3.54
CA ILE A 40 -7.31 -0.69 -2.81
C ILE A 40 -7.17 -0.09 -1.42
N SER A 41 -8.18 0.68 -1.00
CA SER A 41 -8.24 1.38 0.29
C SER A 41 -6.96 2.18 0.59
N PRO A 42 -6.64 3.21 -0.23
CA PRO A 42 -5.43 3.99 -0.06
C PRO A 42 -5.31 4.54 1.37
N ILE A 43 -4.11 4.43 1.91
CA ILE A 43 -3.72 5.09 3.16
C ILE A 43 -3.09 6.45 2.84
N GLU A 44 -2.76 7.24 3.87
CA GLU A 44 -2.12 8.54 3.64
C GLU A 44 -0.74 8.33 2.99
N LEU A 45 -0.53 8.99 1.86
CA LEU A 45 0.71 8.87 1.09
C LEU A 45 1.78 9.79 1.68
N ASP A 46 2.94 9.21 1.99
CA ASP A 46 4.16 9.94 2.31
C ASP A 46 5.24 9.66 1.25
N ASP A 47 6.33 10.42 1.28
CA ASP A 47 7.45 10.26 0.34
C ASP A 47 8.05 8.84 0.35
N THR A 48 7.95 8.14 1.48
CA THR A 48 8.46 6.77 1.60
C THR A 48 7.55 5.82 0.84
N ILE A 49 6.23 5.90 1.04
CA ILE A 49 5.24 5.09 0.34
C ILE A 49 5.29 5.36 -1.16
N VAL A 50 5.40 6.62 -1.58
CA VAL A 50 5.50 6.98 -3.01
C VAL A 50 6.73 6.35 -3.65
N ARG A 51 7.90 6.45 -3.00
CA ARG A 51 9.13 5.81 -3.51
C ARG A 51 9.00 4.29 -3.59
N GLN A 52 8.35 3.68 -2.60
CA GLN A 52 8.10 2.24 -2.58
C GLN A 52 7.16 1.80 -3.72
N LEU A 53 6.10 2.57 -4.00
CA LEU A 53 5.20 2.31 -5.13
C LEU A 53 5.91 2.42 -6.48
N GLN A 54 6.74 3.45 -6.67
CA GLN A 54 7.55 3.63 -7.89
C GLN A 54 8.53 2.47 -8.10
N GLN A 55 9.10 1.94 -7.02
CA GLN A 55 9.95 0.76 -7.08
C GLN A 55 9.17 -0.47 -7.55
N ILE A 56 7.92 -0.68 -7.11
CA ILE A 56 7.10 -1.76 -7.64
C ILE A 56 6.90 -1.56 -9.15
N GLU A 57 6.41 -0.41 -9.60
CA GLU A 57 6.14 -0.19 -11.03
C GLU A 57 7.34 -0.46 -11.95
N THR A 58 8.56 -0.19 -11.45
CA THR A 58 9.78 -0.20 -12.27
C THR A 58 10.52 -1.55 -12.29
N VAL A 59 10.12 -2.58 -11.52
CA VAL A 59 10.73 -3.93 -11.60
C VAL A 59 10.22 -4.71 -12.81
#